data_AF-A0A3S9T0E7-F1
#
_entry.id   AF-A0A3S9T0E7-F1
#
_cell.length_a   1.000
_cell.length_b   1.000
_cell.length_c   1.000
_cell.angle_alpha   90.00
_cell.angle_beta   90.00
_cell.angle_gamma   90.00
#
_symmetry.space_group_name_H-M   'P 1'
#
loop_
_entity.id
_entity.type
_entity.pdbx_description
1 polymer ?
#
loop_
_entity_poly.entity_id
_entity_poly.type
_entity_poly.pdbx_seq_one_letter_code
_entity_poly.pdbx_strand_id
1 'polypeptide(L)'
;MTGKMDDVLKRVLNDKDIFDSPYDIKKKGHIPKLFEGKEWKELGKLFEEKKIEEFKDKIDKRIKEIESQEKGSKREIKKLKDSARWLKLAVENKPSLLKDLFEMLDWYGTVSCNLPNMDNYGRVIERYELPFVKHYFLDKVKGLSGLKSRALRKVLDYVIELYNLGVSTEEIAFFVRKLDSLQKYWEVLKNES
;
A
#
# COMPACT_ATOMS: atom_id res chain seq x y z
N MET A 1 -20.98 -4.32 7.85
CA MET A 1 -20.94 -4.28 6.38
C MET A 1 -19.99 -3.15 6.02
N THR A 2 -18.78 -3.47 5.58
CA THR A 2 -17.89 -2.48 4.95
C THR A 2 -18.60 -1.91 3.71
N GLY A 3 -18.45 -0.61 3.47
CA GLY A 3 -19.04 0.01 2.28
C GLY A 3 -18.37 -0.53 1.01
N LYS A 4 -19.07 -0.48 -0.13
CA LYS A 4 -18.51 -0.89 -1.43
C LYS A 4 -17.16 -0.19 -1.73
N MET A 5 -16.99 1.04 -1.27
CA MET A 5 -15.74 1.81 -1.39
C MET A 5 -14.63 1.27 -0.50
N ASP A 6 -14.93 0.78 0.71
CA ASP A 6 -13.93 0.25 1.64
C ASP A 6 -13.30 -1.04 1.08
N ASP A 7 -14.12 -1.89 0.45
CA ASP A 7 -13.64 -3.11 -0.20
C ASP A 7 -12.74 -2.80 -1.41
N VAL A 8 -13.09 -1.78 -2.21
CA VAL A 8 -12.25 -1.30 -3.31
C VAL A 8 -10.95 -0.68 -2.77
N LEU A 9 -11.04 0.16 -1.74
CA LEU A 9 -9.88 0.76 -1.08
C LEU A 9 -8.92 -0.32 -0.58
N LYS A 10 -9.42 -1.34 0.12
CA LYS A 10 -8.62 -2.45 0.61
C LYS A 10 -7.94 -3.20 -0.54
N ARG A 11 -8.64 -3.47 -1.64
CA ARG A 11 -8.02 -4.11 -2.82
C ARG A 11 -6.95 -3.23 -3.47
N VAL A 12 -7.19 -1.91 -3.55
CA VAL A 12 -6.23 -0.96 -4.12
C VAL A 12 -4.96 -0.86 -3.27
N LEU A 13 -5.09 -0.79 -1.94
CA LEU A 13 -3.94 -0.80 -1.03
C LEU A 13 -3.09 -2.07 -1.22
N ASN A 14 -3.70 -3.20 -1.54
CA ASN A 14 -3.01 -4.48 -1.70
C ASN A 14 -2.68 -4.84 -3.16
N ASP A 15 -2.93 -3.96 -4.13
CA ASP A 15 -2.55 -4.18 -5.53
C ASP A 15 -1.07 -3.86 -5.74
N LYS A 16 -0.26 -4.91 -5.97
CA LYS A 16 1.19 -4.81 -6.19
C LYS A 16 1.60 -3.98 -7.41
N ASP A 17 0.73 -3.82 -8.41
CA ASP A 17 1.04 -2.94 -9.54
C ASP A 17 0.94 -1.48 -9.10
N ILE A 18 0.09 -1.16 -8.10
CA ILE A 18 -0.09 0.19 -7.54
C ILE A 18 0.88 0.48 -6.39
N PHE A 19 0.85 -0.35 -5.33
CA PHE A 19 1.70 -0.24 -4.15
C PHE A 19 2.53 -1.50 -3.96
N ASP A 20 3.85 -1.36 -3.95
CA ASP A 20 4.74 -2.47 -3.64
C ASP A 20 5.96 -1.99 -2.89
N SER A 21 6.76 -2.94 -2.41
CA SER A 21 8.07 -2.61 -1.86
C SER A 21 8.94 -1.90 -2.92
N PRO A 22 9.75 -0.88 -2.56
CA PRO A 22 10.52 -0.14 -3.55
C PRO A 22 11.51 -1.04 -4.30
N TYR A 23 11.69 -0.75 -5.59
CA TYR A 23 12.63 -1.49 -6.44
C TYR A 23 14.05 -0.94 -6.27
N ASP A 24 15.00 -1.82 -5.89
CA ASP A 24 16.42 -1.50 -5.86
C ASP A 24 17.04 -1.76 -7.25
N ILE A 25 17.33 -0.67 -7.96
CA ILE A 25 17.95 -0.70 -9.28
C ILE A 25 19.31 -1.40 -9.26
N LYS A 26 20.09 -1.26 -8.18
CA LYS A 26 21.43 -1.87 -8.09
C LYS A 26 21.34 -3.38 -7.98
N LYS A 27 20.33 -3.90 -7.30
CA LYS A 27 20.09 -5.34 -7.11
C LYS A 27 19.19 -5.95 -8.17
N LYS A 28 18.55 -5.12 -9.00
CA LYS A 28 17.53 -5.56 -9.96
C LYS A 28 16.42 -6.38 -9.29
N GLY A 29 15.94 -5.90 -8.14
CA GLY A 29 14.91 -6.59 -7.37
C GLY A 29 14.23 -5.67 -6.36
N HIS A 30 13.08 -6.10 -5.86
CA HIS A 30 12.37 -5.37 -4.82
C HIS A 30 13.06 -5.56 -3.46
N ILE A 31 13.05 -4.50 -2.65
CA ILE A 31 13.44 -4.60 -1.24
C ILE A 31 12.49 -5.58 -0.54
N PRO A 32 12.97 -6.49 0.32
CA PRO A 32 12.09 -7.40 1.03
C PRO A 32 11.03 -6.67 1.86
N LYS A 33 9.79 -7.14 1.81
CA LYS A 33 8.73 -6.75 2.75
C LYS A 33 9.09 -7.27 4.15
N LEU A 34 8.70 -6.53 5.19
CA LEU A 34 8.93 -6.98 6.56
C LEU A 34 8.09 -8.22 6.83
N PHE A 35 6.79 -8.15 6.49
CA PHE A 35 5.85 -9.27 6.57
C PHE A 35 4.89 -9.23 5.38
N GLU A 36 4.48 -10.40 4.89
CA GLU A 36 3.49 -10.53 3.82
C GLU A 36 2.64 -11.79 4.02
N GLY A 37 1.35 -11.71 3.64
CA GLY A 37 0.47 -12.87 3.56
C GLY A 37 0.30 -13.58 4.91
N LYS A 38 0.73 -14.85 4.99
CA LYS A 38 0.56 -15.66 6.20
C LYS A 38 1.35 -15.10 7.38
N GLU A 39 2.58 -14.65 7.16
CA GLU A 39 3.42 -14.14 8.26
C GLU A 39 2.82 -12.87 8.87
N TRP A 40 2.25 -12.00 8.03
CA TRP A 40 1.56 -10.79 8.48
C TRP A 40 0.29 -11.12 9.27
N LYS A 41 -0.53 -12.06 8.78
CA LYS A 41 -1.72 -12.53 9.49
C LYS A 41 -1.40 -13.18 10.82
N GLU A 42 -0.35 -13.98 10.88
CA GLU A 42 0.12 -14.57 12.13
C GLU A 42 0.57 -13.51 13.13
N LEU A 43 1.26 -12.46 12.66
CA LEU A 43 1.64 -11.34 13.52
C LEU A 43 0.41 -10.59 14.06
N GLY A 44 -0.62 -10.41 13.22
CA GLY A 44 -1.92 -9.86 13.65
C GLY A 44 -2.59 -10.70 14.74
N LYS A 45 -2.56 -12.03 14.62
CA LYS A 45 -3.09 -12.93 15.67
C LYS A 45 -2.35 -12.78 16.99
N LEU A 46 -1.01 -12.69 16.96
CA LEU A 46 -0.22 -12.49 18.19
C LEU A 46 -0.62 -11.18 18.89
N PHE A 47 -0.90 -10.13 18.12
CA PHE A 47 -1.41 -8.86 18.63
C PHE A 47 -2.82 -9.00 19.25
N GLU A 48 -3.76 -9.64 18.56
CA GLU A 48 -5.13 -9.88 19.06
C GLU A 48 -5.15 -10.73 20.33
N GLU A 49 -4.30 -11.75 20.41
CA GLU A 49 -4.14 -12.65 21.56
C GLU A 49 -3.32 -12.01 22.70
N LYS A 50 -2.88 -10.74 22.55
CA LYS A 50 -2.05 -10.01 23.51
C LYS A 50 -0.72 -10.71 23.86
N LYS A 51 -0.17 -11.50 22.95
CA LYS A 51 1.14 -12.16 23.07
C LYS A 51 2.27 -11.22 22.68
N ILE A 52 2.47 -10.17 23.48
CA ILE A 52 3.32 -9.02 23.11
C ILE A 52 4.80 -9.41 22.97
N GLU A 53 5.31 -10.27 23.83
CA GLU A 53 6.71 -10.72 23.74
C GLU A 53 6.95 -11.57 22.48
N GLU A 54 6.06 -12.51 22.17
CA GLU A 54 6.13 -13.31 20.93
C GLU A 54 6.02 -12.42 19.68
N PHE A 55 5.17 -11.39 19.72
CA PHE A 55 5.04 -10.40 18.65
C PHE A 55 6.36 -9.66 18.42
N LYS A 56 6.98 -9.13 19.48
CA LYS A 56 8.26 -8.40 19.41
C LYS A 56 9.39 -9.32 18.94
N ASP A 57 9.47 -10.54 19.46
CA ASP A 57 10.44 -11.56 19.08
C ASP A 57 10.33 -11.94 17.61
N LYS A 58 9.11 -12.08 17.08
CA LYS A 58 8.88 -12.40 15.66
C LYS A 58 9.40 -11.28 14.75
N ILE A 59 9.20 -10.02 15.14
CA ILE A 59 9.76 -8.86 14.42
C ILE A 59 11.29 -8.86 14.46
N ASP A 60 11.88 -9.12 15.62
CA ASP A 60 13.34 -9.12 15.77
C ASP A 60 14.01 -10.27 15.02
N LYS A 61 13.41 -11.47 15.01
CA LYS A 61 13.86 -12.58 14.17
C LYS A 61 13.82 -12.21 12.69
N ARG A 62 12.71 -11.64 12.25
CA ARG A 62 12.53 -11.26 10.83
C ARG A 62 13.53 -10.22 10.36
N ILE A 63 13.83 -9.21 11.19
CA ILE A 63 14.87 -8.23 10.86
C ILE A 63 16.25 -8.90 10.77
N LYS A 64 16.61 -9.77 11.72
CA LYS A 64 17.90 -10.50 11.68
C LYS A 64 18.02 -11.38 10.43
N GLU A 65 16.95 -12.05 10.04
CA GLU A 65 16.91 -12.84 8.80
C GLU A 65 17.19 -11.95 7.58
N ILE A 66 16.45 -10.84 7.45
CA ILE A 66 16.64 -9.88 6.35
C ILE A 66 18.08 -9.36 6.35
N GLU A 67 18.64 -8.97 7.50
CA GLU A 67 20.04 -8.51 7.60
C GLU A 67 21.05 -9.56 7.16
N SER A 68 20.82 -10.82 7.53
CA SER A 68 21.73 -11.94 7.18
C SER A 68 21.70 -12.26 5.69
N GLN A 69 20.54 -12.09 5.04
CA GLN A 69 20.32 -12.35 3.62
C GLN A 69 20.72 -11.14 2.76
N GLU A 70 20.57 -9.93 3.29
CA GLU A 70 20.79 -8.68 2.55
C GLU A 70 22.23 -8.16 2.67
N LYS A 71 23.07 -8.43 1.66
CA LYS A 71 24.33 -7.68 1.44
C LYS A 71 24.09 -6.27 0.82
N GLY A 72 22.96 -5.65 1.14
CA GLY A 72 22.37 -4.56 0.36
C GLY A 72 22.68 -3.13 0.78
N SER A 73 21.92 -2.20 0.20
CA SER A 73 21.98 -0.77 0.51
C SER A 73 21.66 -0.55 1.99
N LYS A 74 22.67 -0.16 2.78
CA LYS A 74 22.54 0.16 4.21
C LYS A 74 21.37 1.12 4.51
N ARG A 75 21.03 2.00 3.56
CA ARG A 75 19.92 2.95 3.69
C ARG A 75 18.54 2.28 3.72
N GLU A 76 18.30 1.31 2.84
CA GLU A 76 16.99 0.66 2.73
C GLU A 76 16.76 -0.32 3.89
N ILE A 77 17.81 -1.05 4.28
CA ILE A 77 17.80 -1.87 5.50
C ILE A 77 17.52 -1.00 6.73
N LYS A 78 18.10 0.21 6.81
CA LYS A 78 17.82 1.15 7.91
C LYS A 78 16.33 1.53 7.95
N LYS A 79 15.71 1.86 6.81
CA LYS A 79 14.27 2.17 6.77
C LYS A 79 13.40 0.99 7.21
N LEU A 80 13.76 -0.24 6.82
CA LEU A 80 13.05 -1.44 7.28
C LEU A 80 13.18 -1.63 8.80
N LYS A 81 14.38 -1.40 9.36
CA LYS A 81 14.59 -1.43 10.81
C LYS A 81 13.76 -0.38 11.54
N ASP A 82 13.73 0.84 11.02
CA ASP A 82 12.91 1.91 11.58
C ASP A 82 11.42 1.51 11.53
N SER A 83 10.98 0.93 10.42
CA SER A 83 9.61 0.40 10.25
C SER A 83 9.27 -0.72 11.24
N ALA A 84 10.19 -1.65 11.47
CA ALA A 84 10.06 -2.71 12.47
C ALA A 84 10.02 -2.15 13.90
N ARG A 85 10.85 -1.13 14.19
CA ARG A 85 10.83 -0.44 15.48
C ARG A 85 9.48 0.22 15.73
N TRP A 86 8.93 0.95 14.75
CA TRP A 86 7.61 1.57 14.87
C TRP A 86 6.52 0.51 15.06
N LEU A 87 6.60 -0.61 14.35
CA LEU A 87 5.65 -1.72 14.49
C LEU A 87 5.67 -2.30 15.91
N LYS A 88 6.85 -2.50 16.51
CA LYS A 88 6.97 -2.94 17.91
C LYS A 88 6.37 -1.95 18.89
N LEU A 89 6.65 -0.66 18.70
CA LEU A 89 6.17 0.41 19.59
C LEU A 89 4.66 0.65 19.44
N ALA A 90 4.09 0.37 18.27
CA ALA A 90 2.68 0.61 17.99
C ALA A 90 1.73 -0.25 18.84
N VAL A 91 2.17 -1.43 19.26
CA VAL A 91 1.40 -2.31 20.14
C VAL A 91 0.96 -1.58 21.42
N GLU A 92 1.85 -0.78 21.99
CA GLU A 92 1.61 -0.07 23.24
C GLU A 92 1.09 1.35 22.99
N ASN A 93 1.65 2.04 21.99
CA ASN A 93 1.39 3.47 21.78
C ASN A 93 0.22 3.77 20.85
N LYS A 94 -0.07 2.87 19.90
CA LYS A 94 -1.03 3.08 18.80
C LYS A 94 -1.81 1.80 18.46
N PRO A 95 -2.41 1.09 19.44
CA PRO A 95 -3.03 -0.21 19.20
C PRO A 95 -4.21 -0.16 18.23
N SER A 96 -4.99 0.92 18.21
CA SER A 96 -6.10 1.10 17.26
C SER A 96 -5.58 1.19 15.81
N LEU A 97 -4.58 2.04 15.56
CA LEU A 97 -3.98 2.18 14.23
C LEU A 97 -3.29 0.90 13.78
N LEU A 98 -2.66 0.17 14.70
CA LEU A 98 -2.07 -1.13 14.40
C LEU A 98 -3.15 -2.16 13.98
N LYS A 99 -4.29 -2.16 14.67
CA LYS A 99 -5.44 -2.99 14.29
C LYS A 99 -5.94 -2.64 12.89
N ASP A 100 -6.13 -1.36 12.59
CA ASP A 100 -6.58 -0.90 11.27
C ASP A 100 -5.62 -1.35 10.16
N LEU A 101 -4.31 -1.36 10.42
CA LEU A 101 -3.32 -1.87 9.47
C LEU A 101 -3.45 -3.37 9.22
N PHE A 102 -3.68 -4.18 10.25
CA PHE A 102 -3.92 -5.61 10.06
C PHE A 102 -5.20 -5.89 9.29
N GLU A 103 -6.23 -5.05 9.47
CA GLU A 103 -7.50 -5.19 8.78
C GLU A 103 -7.42 -4.73 7.32
N MET A 104 -6.63 -3.70 7.01
CA MET A 104 -6.57 -3.08 5.68
C MET A 104 -5.45 -3.59 4.79
N LEU A 105 -4.32 -4.03 5.36
CA LEU A 105 -3.14 -4.42 4.60
C LEU A 105 -2.88 -5.93 4.68
N ASP A 106 -2.43 -6.51 3.56
CA ASP A 106 -1.96 -7.90 3.47
C ASP A 106 -0.45 -8.01 3.71
N TRP A 107 0.25 -6.87 3.81
CA TRP A 107 1.69 -6.82 4.00
C TRP A 107 2.14 -5.50 4.65
N TYR A 108 3.29 -5.53 5.31
CA TYR A 108 3.89 -4.37 5.95
C TYR A 108 5.39 -4.27 5.67
N GLY A 109 5.90 -3.06 5.54
CA GLY A 109 7.29 -2.77 5.19
C GLY A 109 7.45 -1.38 4.57
N THR A 110 8.56 -1.17 3.88
CA THR A 110 8.73 0.02 3.04
C THR A 110 7.85 -0.10 1.80
N VAL A 111 7.24 1.01 1.38
CA VAL A 111 6.30 1.04 0.25
C VAL A 111 6.68 2.13 -0.74
N SER A 112 6.36 1.89 -2.01
CA SER A 112 6.44 2.84 -3.11
C SER A 112 5.12 2.82 -3.89
N CYS A 113 4.61 4.01 -4.21
CA CYS A 113 3.50 4.16 -5.15
C CYS A 113 4.01 4.25 -6.58
N ASN A 114 3.45 3.45 -7.49
CA ASN A 114 3.81 3.46 -8.91
C ASN A 114 2.95 4.42 -9.75
N LEU A 115 1.97 5.08 -9.15
CA LEU A 115 1.07 5.98 -9.86
C LEU A 115 1.73 7.33 -10.20
N PRO A 116 1.34 7.96 -11.32
CA PRO A 116 1.62 9.37 -11.54
C PRO A 116 0.78 10.25 -10.59
N ASN A 117 0.92 11.57 -10.71
CA ASN A 117 -0.02 12.48 -10.05
C ASN A 117 -1.45 12.23 -10.59
N MET A 118 -2.38 11.96 -9.67
CA MET A 118 -3.73 11.52 -10.02
C MET A 118 -4.77 12.65 -10.08
N ASP A 119 -4.39 13.91 -9.83
CA ASP A 119 -5.35 15.03 -9.74
C ASP A 119 -6.15 15.24 -11.03
N ASN A 120 -5.44 15.26 -12.16
CA ASN A 120 -6.03 15.42 -13.48
C ASN A 120 -6.99 14.26 -13.84
N TYR A 121 -6.69 13.05 -13.41
CA TYR A 121 -7.55 11.89 -13.66
C TYR A 121 -8.88 12.03 -12.91
N GLY A 122 -8.84 12.47 -11.65
CA GLY A 122 -10.05 12.79 -10.89
C GLY A 122 -10.89 13.88 -11.55
N ARG A 123 -10.27 14.96 -12.07
CA ARG A 123 -11.00 16.02 -12.80
C ARG A 123 -11.68 15.51 -14.07
N VAL A 124 -11.08 14.55 -14.77
CA VAL A 124 -11.69 13.95 -15.96
C VAL A 124 -12.91 13.10 -15.57
N ILE A 125 -12.84 12.36 -14.45
CA ILE A 125 -13.94 11.55 -13.93
C ILE A 125 -15.17 12.39 -13.56
N GLU A 126 -14.98 13.55 -12.94
CA GLU A 126 -16.09 14.45 -12.57
C GLU A 126 -16.80 15.08 -13.78
N ARG A 127 -16.07 15.28 -14.89
CA ARG A 127 -16.54 16.12 -16.00
C ARG A 127 -17.10 15.34 -17.18
N TYR A 128 -16.76 14.07 -17.29
CA TYR A 128 -17.01 13.30 -18.50
C TYR A 128 -17.57 11.91 -18.18
N GLU A 129 -18.34 11.39 -19.14
CA GLU A 129 -18.89 10.05 -19.04
C GLU A 129 -17.81 8.97 -19.18
N LEU A 130 -18.11 7.78 -18.64
CA LEU A 130 -17.20 6.64 -18.59
C LEU A 130 -16.49 6.31 -19.92
N PRO A 131 -17.11 6.37 -21.11
CA PRO A 131 -16.39 6.11 -22.37
C PRO A 131 -15.21 7.07 -22.59
N PHE A 132 -15.39 8.35 -22.29
CA PHE A 132 -14.33 9.35 -22.41
C PHE A 132 -13.26 9.16 -21.34
N VAL A 133 -13.66 8.87 -20.09
CA VAL A 133 -12.74 8.55 -18.99
C VAL A 133 -11.84 7.36 -19.38
N LYS A 134 -12.43 6.27 -19.89
CA LYS A 134 -11.70 5.09 -20.38
C LYS A 134 -10.69 5.47 -21.45
N HIS A 135 -11.11 6.23 -22.46
CA HIS A 135 -10.24 6.67 -23.54
C HIS A 135 -9.07 7.51 -23.01
N TYR A 136 -9.33 8.46 -22.11
CA TYR A 136 -8.31 9.30 -21.49
C TYR A 136 -7.26 8.48 -20.74
N PHE A 137 -7.67 7.54 -19.89
CA PHE A 137 -6.73 6.68 -19.18
C PHE A 137 -5.89 5.84 -20.15
N LEU A 138 -6.53 5.20 -21.13
CA LEU A 138 -5.82 4.37 -22.11
C LEU A 138 -4.83 5.17 -22.97
N ASP A 139 -5.16 6.41 -23.31
CA ASP A 139 -4.23 7.32 -23.99
C ASP A 139 -3.00 7.64 -23.13
N LYS A 140 -3.21 8.02 -21.86
CA LYS A 140 -2.10 8.28 -20.92
C LYS A 140 -1.22 7.06 -20.66
N VAL A 141 -1.82 5.87 -20.63
CA VAL A 141 -1.09 4.60 -20.48
C VAL A 141 -0.11 4.36 -21.63
N LYS A 142 -0.41 4.79 -22.87
CA LYS A 142 0.50 4.66 -24.02
C LYS A 142 1.79 5.47 -23.86
N GLY A 143 1.72 6.59 -23.14
CA GLY A 143 2.87 7.44 -22.85
C GLY A 143 3.72 6.99 -21.65
N LEU A 144 3.35 5.90 -20.97
CA LEU A 144 4.02 5.37 -19.79
C LEU A 144 4.66 4.01 -20.07
N SER A 145 5.74 3.70 -19.37
CA SER A 145 6.44 2.41 -19.46
C SER A 145 6.46 1.66 -18.12
N GLY A 146 6.64 0.34 -18.20
CA GLY A 146 6.91 -0.52 -17.05
C GLY A 146 5.81 -0.50 -15.98
N LEU A 147 6.22 -0.30 -14.72
CA LEU A 147 5.34 -0.32 -13.54
C LEU A 147 4.24 0.75 -13.60
N LYS A 148 4.57 1.97 -14.04
CA LYS A 148 3.60 3.08 -14.09
C LYS A 148 2.44 2.80 -15.03
N SER A 149 2.71 2.19 -16.18
CA SER A 149 1.70 1.81 -17.17
C SER A 149 0.76 0.74 -16.60
N ARG A 150 1.30 -0.25 -15.89
CA ARG A 150 0.51 -1.31 -15.24
C ARG A 150 -0.36 -0.76 -14.10
N ALA A 151 0.22 0.05 -13.23
CA ALA A 151 -0.47 0.71 -12.12
C ALA A 151 -1.69 1.51 -12.61
N LEU A 152 -1.50 2.31 -13.67
CA LEU A 152 -2.57 3.16 -14.19
C LEU A 152 -3.70 2.34 -14.85
N ARG A 153 -3.38 1.21 -15.48
CA ARG A 153 -4.40 0.26 -15.99
C ARG A 153 -5.23 -0.32 -14.85
N LYS A 154 -4.59 -0.72 -13.74
CA LYS A 154 -5.30 -1.21 -12.55
C LYS A 154 -6.24 -0.18 -11.98
N VAL A 155 -5.80 1.08 -11.87
CA VAL A 155 -6.70 2.16 -11.44
C VAL A 155 -7.90 2.30 -12.37
N LEU A 156 -7.71 2.20 -13.69
CA LEU A 156 -8.84 2.22 -14.61
C LEU A 156 -9.81 1.07 -14.35
N ASP A 157 -9.33 -0.14 -14.09
CA ASP A 157 -10.18 -1.30 -13.76
C ASP A 157 -11.03 -1.01 -12.51
N TYR A 158 -10.44 -0.47 -11.45
CA TYR A 158 -11.16 -0.07 -10.23
C TYR A 158 -12.15 1.06 -10.47
N VAL A 159 -11.80 2.05 -11.30
CA VAL A 159 -12.73 3.13 -11.69
C VAL A 159 -13.94 2.53 -12.41
N ILE A 160 -13.74 1.68 -13.41
CA ILE A 160 -14.82 1.02 -14.14
C ILE A 160 -15.73 0.22 -13.19
N GLU A 161 -15.13 -0.52 -12.26
CA GLU A 161 -15.87 -1.25 -11.24
C GLU A 161 -16.73 -0.33 -10.38
N LEU A 162 -16.18 0.78 -9.88
CA LEU A 162 -16.93 1.75 -9.08
C LEU A 162 -18.11 2.38 -9.84
N TYR A 163 -17.92 2.70 -11.12
CA TYR A 163 -19.02 3.15 -11.99
C TYR A 163 -20.11 2.07 -12.10
N ASN A 164 -19.73 0.81 -12.34
CA ASN A 164 -20.69 -0.29 -12.44
C ASN A 164 -21.43 -0.57 -11.12
N LEU A 165 -20.79 -0.26 -9.99
CA LEU A 165 -21.38 -0.37 -8.66
C LEU A 165 -22.33 0.79 -8.31
N GLY A 166 -22.46 1.79 -9.18
CA GLY A 166 -23.31 2.97 -9.02
C GLY A 166 -22.75 4.02 -8.07
N VAL A 167 -21.43 4.04 -7.84
CA VAL A 167 -20.77 5.06 -7.02
C VAL A 167 -20.78 6.39 -7.77
N SER A 168 -20.99 7.49 -7.05
CA SER A 168 -21.05 8.82 -7.66
C SER A 168 -19.71 9.23 -8.27
N THR A 169 -19.75 10.00 -9.36
CA THR A 169 -18.54 10.47 -10.04
C THR A 169 -17.62 11.29 -9.13
N GLU A 170 -18.21 12.06 -8.22
CA GLU A 170 -17.55 12.89 -7.22
C GLU A 170 -16.77 12.04 -6.22
N GLU A 171 -17.37 10.95 -5.72
CA GLU A 171 -16.70 10.02 -4.81
C GLU A 171 -15.57 9.26 -5.52
N ILE A 172 -15.80 8.78 -6.75
CA ILE A 172 -14.77 8.11 -7.55
C ILE A 172 -13.59 9.07 -7.80
N ALA A 173 -13.88 10.32 -8.17
CA ALA A 173 -12.87 11.31 -8.44
C ALA A 173 -12.07 11.66 -7.19
N PHE A 174 -12.75 11.87 -6.05
CA PHE A 174 -12.09 12.11 -4.77
C PHE A 174 -11.15 10.95 -4.42
N PHE A 175 -11.63 9.71 -4.53
CA PHE A 175 -10.84 8.51 -4.29
C PHE A 175 -9.58 8.48 -5.18
N VAL A 176 -9.74 8.68 -6.49
CA VAL A 176 -8.63 8.67 -7.46
C VAL A 176 -7.59 9.75 -7.13
N ARG A 177 -8.01 10.96 -6.76
CA ARG A 177 -7.09 12.06 -6.39
C ARG A 177 -6.29 11.77 -5.12
N LYS A 178 -6.77 10.89 -4.25
CA LYS A 178 -6.11 10.55 -2.98
C LYS A 178 -5.21 9.32 -3.07
N LEU A 179 -5.20 8.59 -4.19
CA LEU A 179 -4.45 7.35 -4.31
C LEU A 179 -2.97 7.49 -3.96
N ASP A 180 -2.28 8.51 -4.46
CA ASP A 180 -0.86 8.73 -4.13
C ASP A 180 -0.62 8.91 -2.62
N SER A 181 -1.54 9.61 -1.96
CA SER A 181 -1.47 9.86 -0.52
C SER A 181 -1.74 8.62 0.35
N LEU A 182 -2.36 7.57 -0.22
CA LEU A 182 -2.63 6.32 0.50
C LEU A 182 -1.35 5.57 0.90
N GLN A 183 -0.21 5.87 0.28
CA GLN A 183 1.09 5.37 0.72
C GLN A 183 1.32 5.63 2.23
N LYS A 184 0.72 6.69 2.78
CA LYS A 184 0.81 7.03 4.21
C LYS A 184 0.24 5.96 5.15
N TYR A 185 -0.58 5.02 4.67
CA TYR A 185 -1.07 3.90 5.50
C TYR A 185 0.09 3.10 6.10
N TRP A 186 1.11 2.72 5.32
CA TRP A 186 2.31 2.04 5.84
C TRP A 186 3.15 2.89 6.78
N GLU A 187 2.88 4.20 6.84
CA GLU A 187 3.66 5.17 7.59
C GLU A 187 2.93 5.68 8.83
N VAL A 188 1.68 5.29 9.05
CA VAL A 188 0.84 5.80 10.15
C VAL A 188 1.42 5.49 11.54
N LEU A 189 2.24 4.43 11.64
CA LEU A 189 2.93 4.06 12.87
C LEU A 189 4.19 4.89 13.14
N LYS A 190 4.70 5.65 12.16
CA LYS A 190 5.86 6.52 12.37
C LYS A 190 5.60 7.45 13.56
N ASN A 191 6.58 7.56 14.44
CA ASN A 191 6.56 8.60 15.45
C ASN A 191 7.10 9.88 14.80
N GLU A 192 6.29 10.94 14.79
CA GLU A 192 6.80 12.28 14.55
C GLU A 192 7.81 12.57 15.67
N SER A 193 9.04 12.90 15.28
CA SER A 193 10.12 13.25 16.20
C SER A 193 10.12 14.74 16.44
#